data_AF-A0A7K4SE26-F1
#
_entry.id   AF-A0A7K4SE26-F1
#
_cell.length_a   1.000
_cell.length_b   1.000
_cell.length_c   1.000
_cell.angle_alpha   90.00
_cell.angle_beta   90.00
_cell.angle_gamma   90.00
#
_symmetry.space_group_name_H-M   'P 1'
#
loop_
_entity.id
_entity.type
_entity.pdbx_description
1 polymer ?
#
loop_
_entity_poly.entity_id
_entity_poly.type
_entity_poly.pdbx_seq_one_letter_code
_entity_poly.pdbx_strand_id
1 'polypeptide(L)'
;MATGELTELETAIEKIVTVFFAHAGKEGKRGTLTAGEFRELVQLQLPNLMKDVSLEEKMSELDVNNDEELKFGEYWRLIGELAKAMRREKAGKKK
;
A
#
# COMPACT_ATOMS: atom_id res chain seq x y z
N MET A 1 -3.82 -13.79 -25.40
CA MET A 1 -3.77 -13.24 -24.03
C MET A 1 -5.12 -13.60 -23.43
N ALA A 2 -5.16 -14.54 -22.47
CA ALA A 2 -6.42 -15.06 -21.94
C ALA A 2 -7.10 -13.97 -21.11
N THR A 3 -8.11 -13.30 -21.66
CA THR A 3 -9.05 -12.47 -20.91
C THR A 3 -10.09 -13.42 -20.31
N GLY A 4 -9.68 -14.26 -19.37
CA GLY A 4 -10.63 -14.81 -18.40
C GLY A 4 -11.01 -13.68 -17.48
N GLU A 5 -12.31 -13.42 -17.28
CA GLU A 5 -12.76 -12.49 -16.25
C GLU A 5 -12.07 -12.85 -14.94
N LEU A 6 -11.21 -11.96 -14.45
CA LEU A 6 -10.57 -12.11 -13.16
C LEU A 6 -11.68 -12.14 -12.11
N THR A 7 -11.62 -13.10 -11.20
CA THR A 7 -12.53 -13.12 -10.05
C THR A 7 -12.38 -11.84 -9.22
N GLU A 8 -13.37 -11.51 -8.40
CA GLU A 8 -13.34 -10.27 -7.60
C GLU A 8 -12.05 -10.13 -6.77
N LEU A 9 -11.53 -11.26 -6.26
CA LEU A 9 -10.28 -11.29 -5.50
C LEU A 9 -9.05 -11.11 -6.39
N GLU A 10 -9.00 -11.76 -7.56
CA GLU A 10 -7.91 -11.58 -8.52
C GLU A 10 -7.84 -10.13 -9.01
N THR A 11 -9.00 -9.52 -9.27
CA THR A 11 -9.10 -8.09 -9.64
C THR A 11 -8.61 -7.19 -8.51
N ALA A 12 -8.90 -7.51 -7.25
CA ALA A 12 -8.42 -6.74 -6.11
C ALA A 12 -6.89 -6.83 -5.98
N ILE A 13 -6.32 -8.03 -6.15
CA ILE A 13 -4.86 -8.24 -6.13
C ILE A 13 -4.21 -7.49 -7.29
N GLU A 14 -4.75 -7.61 -8.50
CA GLU A 14 -4.27 -6.88 -9.67
C GLU A 14 -4.29 -5.37 -9.41
N LYS A 15 -5.38 -4.83 -8.86
CA LYS A 15 -5.46 -3.41 -8.49
C LYS A 15 -4.37 -3.00 -7.50
N ILE A 16 -4.09 -3.81 -6.48
CA ILE A 16 -3.02 -3.53 -5.51
C ILE A 16 -1.66 -3.44 -6.23
N VAL A 17 -1.40 -4.38 -7.14
CA VAL A 17 -0.18 -4.43 -7.94
C VAL A 17 -0.11 -3.23 -8.89
N THR A 18 -1.18 -2.93 -9.63
CA THR A 18 -1.24 -1.79 -10.56
C THR A 18 -1.07 -0.46 -9.84
N VAL A 19 -1.71 -0.26 -8.69
CA VAL A 19 -1.54 0.96 -7.88
C VAL A 19 -0.10 1.07 -7.41
N PHE A 20 0.52 -0.02 -6.94
CA PHE A 20 1.94 0.01 -6.58
C PHE A 20 2.79 0.44 -7.77
N PHE A 21 2.71 -0.22 -8.91
CA PHE A 21 3.53 0.10 -10.09
C PHE A 21 3.17 1.43 -10.77
N ALA A 22 1.97 1.96 -10.58
CA ALA A 22 1.59 3.28 -11.07
C ALA A 22 2.26 4.42 -10.29
N HIS A 23 2.58 4.17 -9.03
CA HIS A 23 3.29 5.11 -8.18
C HIS A 23 4.79 4.78 -8.07
N ALA A 24 5.18 3.51 -8.15
CA ALA A 24 6.55 3.03 -8.02
C ALA A 24 7.35 3.26 -9.31
N GLY A 25 8.39 4.08 -9.24
CA GLY A 25 9.25 4.40 -10.39
C GLY A 25 8.81 5.63 -11.17
N LYS A 26 7.98 6.51 -10.58
CA LYS A 26 7.89 7.92 -11.00
C LYS A 26 9.21 8.64 -10.66
N GLU A 27 9.82 8.29 -9.53
CA GLU A 27 11.11 8.78 -9.06
C GLU A 27 11.97 7.60 -8.55
N GLY A 28 13.29 7.63 -8.79
CA GLY A 28 14.19 6.59 -8.28
C GLY A 28 14.22 5.28 -9.09
N LYS A 29 14.31 4.12 -8.42
CA LYS A 29 14.42 2.81 -9.09
C LYS A 29 13.05 2.33 -9.57
N ARG A 30 13.04 1.73 -10.78
CA ARG A 30 11.82 1.12 -11.31
C ARG A 30 11.43 -0.09 -10.46
N GLY A 31 10.24 -0.02 -9.85
CA GLY A 31 9.68 -1.11 -9.04
C GLY A 31 9.84 -0.95 -7.52
N THR A 32 10.28 0.22 -7.06
CA THR A 32 10.28 0.63 -5.65
C THR A 32 9.51 1.93 -5.48
N LEU A 33 8.94 2.15 -4.30
CA LEU A 33 8.33 3.41 -3.89
C LEU A 33 9.29 4.17 -3.01
N THR A 34 9.74 5.33 -3.45
CA THR A 34 10.45 6.28 -2.60
C THR A 34 9.53 6.87 -1.53
N ALA A 35 10.11 7.60 -0.57
CA ALA A 35 9.33 8.22 0.51
C ALA A 35 8.27 9.21 0.03
N GLY A 36 8.59 9.98 -1.00
CA GLY A 36 7.65 10.88 -1.65
C GLY A 36 6.49 10.13 -2.30
N GLU A 37 6.80 9.11 -3.10
CA GLU A 37 5.78 8.33 -3.82
C GLU A 37 4.87 7.55 -2.88
N PHE A 38 5.44 6.96 -1.82
CA PHE A 38 4.68 6.27 -0.79
C PHE A 38 3.69 7.22 -0.11
N ARG A 39 4.15 8.40 0.29
CA ARG A 39 3.32 9.43 0.91
C ARG A 39 2.18 9.86 -0.02
N GLU A 40 2.47 10.09 -1.29
CA GLU A 40 1.47 10.45 -2.30
C GLU A 40 0.43 9.33 -2.45
N LEU A 41 0.87 8.08 -2.62
CA LEU A 41 -0.02 6.92 -2.76
C LEU A 41 -0.97 6.81 -1.57
N VAL A 42 -0.44 6.93 -0.35
CA VAL A 42 -1.26 6.81 0.86
C VAL A 42 -2.26 7.95 0.99
N GLN A 43 -1.85 9.18 0.66
CA GLN A 43 -2.76 10.32 0.67
C GLN A 43 -3.86 10.19 -0.39
N LEU A 44 -3.55 9.64 -1.57
CA LEU A 44 -4.51 9.52 -2.67
C LEU A 44 -5.45 8.32 -2.51
N GLN A 45 -4.90 7.15 -2.15
CA GLN A 45 -5.62 5.87 -2.17
C GLN A 45 -6.16 5.48 -0.79
N LEU A 46 -5.50 5.92 0.29
CA LEU A 46 -5.78 5.49 1.66
C LEU A 46 -6.03 6.65 2.65
N PRO A 47 -6.68 7.77 2.26
CA PRO A 47 -6.80 8.95 3.11
C PRO A 47 -7.58 8.69 4.42
N ASN A 48 -8.56 7.79 4.37
CA ASN A 48 -9.37 7.44 5.56
C ASN A 48 -8.65 6.45 6.49
N LEU A 49 -7.72 5.67 5.94
CA LEU A 49 -7.06 4.58 6.66
C LEU A 49 -5.77 5.01 7.35
N MET A 50 -5.11 6.03 6.81
CA MET A 50 -3.86 6.56 7.32
C MET A 50 -3.97 8.01 7.79
N LYS A 51 -5.18 8.50 8.06
CA LYS A 51 -5.39 9.90 8.48
C LYS A 51 -4.69 10.25 9.81
N ASP A 52 -4.59 9.27 10.71
CA ASP A 52 -4.01 9.42 12.06
C ASP A 52 -2.65 8.70 12.19
N VAL A 53 -2.05 8.28 11.07
CA VAL A 53 -0.79 7.53 11.07
C VAL A 53 0.33 8.44 10.60
N SER A 54 1.40 8.54 11.38
CA SER A 54 2.65 9.19 10.96
C SER A 54 3.24 8.40 9.78
N LEU A 55 3.12 8.96 8.57
CA LEU A 55 3.63 8.29 7.35
C LEU A 55 5.14 8.10 7.39
N GLU A 56 5.88 9.01 8.04
CA GLU A 56 7.32 8.93 8.25
C GLU A 56 7.69 7.74 9.17
N GLU A 57 7.00 7.60 10.31
CA GLU A 57 7.19 6.44 11.19
C GLU A 57 6.79 5.15 10.49
N LYS A 58 5.65 5.15 9.78
CA LYS A 58 5.17 3.96 9.06
C LYS A 58 6.15 3.56 7.96
N MET A 59 6.73 4.53 7.28
CA MET A 59 7.74 4.27 6.28
C MET A 59 8.99 3.66 6.91
N SER A 60 9.49 4.23 8.01
CA SER A 60 10.64 3.68 8.73
C SER A 60 10.38 2.28 9.28
N GLU A 61 9.14 1.98 9.72
CA GLU A 61 8.74 0.63 10.14
C GLU A 61 8.73 -0.39 8.99
N LEU A 62 8.37 0.04 7.79
CA LEU A 62 8.22 -0.80 6.61
C LEU A 62 9.54 -0.97 5.85
N ASP A 63 10.39 0.05 5.85
CA ASP A 63 11.73 0.06 5.28
C ASP A 63 12.70 -0.73 6.18
N VAL A 64 12.53 -2.05 6.18
CA VAL A 64 13.33 -2.95 7.01
C VAL A 64 14.79 -2.98 6.55
N ASN A 65 15.00 -2.78 5.24
CA ASN A 65 16.32 -2.80 4.63
C ASN A 65 17.06 -1.45 4.75
N ASN A 66 16.38 -0.40 5.22
CA ASN A 66 16.90 0.97 5.37
C ASN A 66 17.51 1.50 4.07
N ASP A 67 16.89 1.19 2.93
CA ASP A 67 17.29 1.69 1.62
C ASP A 67 16.52 2.95 1.19
N GLU A 68 15.65 3.48 2.07
CA GLU A 68 14.80 4.65 1.84
C GLU A 68 13.79 4.45 0.69
N GLU A 69 13.67 3.22 0.17
CA GLU A 69 12.70 2.79 -0.83
C GLU A 69 11.93 1.55 -0.36
N LEU A 70 10.62 1.54 -0.60
CA LEU A 70 9.75 0.40 -0.30
C LEU A 70 9.63 -0.51 -1.52
N LYS A 71 10.05 -1.75 -1.37
CA LYS A 71 9.82 -2.82 -2.35
C LYS A 71 8.39 -3.32 -2.25
N PHE A 72 7.95 -4.03 -3.28
CA PHE A 72 6.61 -4.63 -3.33
C PHE A 72 6.31 -5.50 -2.09
N GLY A 73 7.30 -6.23 -1.56
CA GLY A 73 7.13 -7.05 -0.35
C GLY A 73 6.85 -6.22 0.91
N GLU A 74 7.51 -5.07 1.07
CA GLU A 74 7.32 -4.15 2.19
C GLU A 74 5.96 -3.46 2.08
N TYR A 75 5.59 -3.02 0.87
CA TYR A 75 4.27 -2.51 0.57
C TYR A 75 3.16 -3.54 0.83
N TRP A 76 3.35 -4.81 0.45
CA TRP A 76 2.36 -5.87 0.70
C TRP A 76 2.12 -6.09 2.20
N ARG A 77 3.17 -6.02 3.01
CA ARG A 77 3.07 -6.09 4.47
C ARG A 77 2.18 -4.96 5.01
N LEU A 78 2.35 -3.74 4.49
CA LEU A 78 1.48 -2.61 4.83
C LEU A 78 0.03 -2.87 4.44
N ILE A 79 -0.24 -3.35 3.23
CA ILE A 79 -1.63 -3.67 2.82
C ILE A 79 -2.26 -4.69 3.78
N GLY A 80 -1.49 -5.68 4.23
CA GLY A 80 -1.92 -6.61 5.27
C GLY A 80 -2.23 -5.95 6.62
N GLU A 81 -1.40 -4.99 7.05
CA GLU A 81 -1.64 -4.20 8.27
C GLU A 81 -2.90 -3.33 8.15
N LEU A 82 -3.08 -2.67 7.01
CA LEU A 82 -4.27 -1.86 6.71
C LEU A 82 -5.53 -2.72 6.68
N ALA A 83 -5.48 -3.90 6.06
CA ALA A 83 -6.60 -4.82 6.06
C ALA A 83 -6.99 -5.27 7.49
N LYS A 84 -6.00 -5.52 8.35
CA LYS A 84 -6.24 -5.80 9.78
C LYS A 84 -6.85 -4.59 10.50
N ALA A 85 -6.33 -3.40 10.26
CA ALA A 85 -6.85 -2.15 10.82
C ALA A 85 -8.31 -1.89 10.37
N MET A 86 -8.61 -2.04 9.09
CA MET A 86 -9.97 -1.94 8.52
C MET A 86 -10.94 -2.90 9.21
N ARG A 87 -10.52 -4.16 9.42
CA ARG A 87 -11.34 -5.15 10.12
C ARG A 87 -11.60 -4.73 11.56
N ARG A 88 -10.61 -4.16 12.25
CA ARG A 88 -10.73 -3.69 13.65
C ARG A 88 -11.63 -2.46 13.77
N GLU A 89 -11.50 -1.48 12.87
CA GLU A 89 -12.39 -0.30 12.76
C GLU A 89 -13.85 -0.71 12.55
N LYS A 90 -14.12 -1.65 11.63
CA LYS A 90 -15.48 -2.19 11.41
C LYS A 90 -16.02 -2.98 12.60
N ALA A 91 -15.15 -3.61 13.39
CA ALA A 91 -15.56 -4.32 14.60
C ALA A 91 -15.82 -3.36 15.79
N GLY A 92 -15.13 -2.22 15.85
CA GLY A 92 -15.31 -1.20 16.90
C GLY A 92 -16.60 -0.39 16.78
N LYS A 93 -17.14 -0.24 15.57
CA LYS A 93 -18.40 0.51 15.30
C LYS A 93 -19.69 -0.25 15.63
N LYS A 94 -19.61 -1.43 16.25
CA LYS A 94 -20.77 -2.24 16.70
C LYS A 94 -21.07 -2.10 18.20
N LYS A 95 -20.69 -1.00 18.84
CA LYS A 95 -21.10 -0.69 20.21
C LYS A 95 -21.84 0.63 20.28
#